data_AF-A0A7L6B5R7-F1
#
_entry.id   AF-A0A7L6B5R7-F1
#
_cell.length_a   1.000
_cell.length_b   1.000
_cell.length_c   1.000
_cell.angle_alpha   90.00
_cell.angle_beta   90.00
_cell.angle_gamma   90.00
#
_symmetry.space_group_name_H-M   'P 1'
#
loop_
_entity.id
_entity.type
_entity.pdbx_description
1 polymer ?
#
loop_
_entity_poly.entity_id
_entity_poly.type
_entity_poly.pdbx_seq_one_letter_code
_entity_poly.pdbx_strand_id
1 'polypeptide(L)'
;MTEPPRGAAPRTSFWQSMAGMLTAVAALITALVGVAAFLHQVTGGGSAAPPATRSSASSAPPRAAGQETSPPPVTAPEGAAAGPFDLLFNNNGVDLDADPPRVATRPDTGIDIYDGGGSIQSYPVWAGLARWSRAGTPTREDCLALLNGFATIDSTYRKGSRYCVHTREEVHVAFVEFVAPVEAGWKIRVTVWPGTAD
;
A
#
# COMPACT_ATOMS: atom_id res chain seq x y z
N MET A 1 35.77 74.28 13.60
CA MET A 1 35.72 73.01 14.37
C MET A 1 34.86 72.07 13.56
N THR A 2 35.48 71.07 12.95
CA THR A 2 34.83 70.17 11.98
C THR A 2 34.84 68.77 12.60
N GLU A 3 33.66 68.24 12.88
CA GLU A 3 33.45 66.93 13.53
C GLU A 3 33.81 65.80 12.54
N PRO A 4 34.61 64.80 12.94
CA PRO A 4 34.97 63.70 12.05
C PRO A 4 33.79 62.73 11.85
N PRO A 5 33.62 62.16 10.65
CA PRO A 5 32.53 61.22 10.37
C PRO A 5 32.74 59.92 11.16
N ARG A 6 31.67 59.48 11.85
CA ARG A 6 31.62 58.22 12.59
C ARG A 6 31.66 57.04 11.61
N GLY A 7 32.65 56.18 11.76
CA GLY A 7 32.84 54.98 10.92
C GLY A 7 31.66 54.00 11.03
N ALA A 8 31.21 53.51 9.88
CA ALA A 8 30.16 52.49 9.80
C ALA A 8 30.71 51.12 10.27
N ALA A 9 29.97 50.45 11.14
CA ALA A 9 30.32 49.11 11.62
C ALA A 9 30.25 48.06 10.48
N PRO A 10 31.16 47.07 10.47
CA PRO A 10 31.19 46.03 9.44
C PRO A 10 29.91 45.18 9.48
N ARG A 11 29.17 45.15 8.37
CA ARG A 11 28.03 44.26 8.18
C ARG A 11 28.55 42.85 7.90
N THR A 12 28.25 41.90 8.77
CA THR A 12 28.54 40.49 8.53
C THR A 12 27.76 40.00 7.31
N SER A 13 28.44 39.28 6.42
CA SER A 13 27.87 38.77 5.18
C SER A 13 26.78 37.75 5.49
N PHE A 14 25.56 38.01 5.02
CA PHE A 14 24.39 37.12 5.10
C PHE A 14 24.71 35.65 4.73
N TRP A 15 25.68 35.45 3.85
CA TRP A 15 26.13 34.13 3.41
C TRP A 15 26.81 33.30 4.51
N GLN A 16 27.49 33.92 5.47
CA GLN A 16 28.10 33.20 6.59
C GLN A 16 27.05 32.59 7.54
N SER A 17 25.89 33.23 7.68
CA SER A 17 24.81 32.72 8.53
C SER A 17 24.13 31.48 7.93
N MET A 18 23.99 31.39 6.60
CA MET A 18 23.36 30.22 5.95
C MET A 18 24.22 28.96 6.04
N ALA A 19 25.54 29.08 5.88
CA ALA A 19 26.46 27.95 6.00
C ALA A 19 26.47 27.37 7.42
N GLY A 20 26.44 28.23 8.44
CA GLY A 20 26.34 27.80 9.84
C GLY A 20 25.04 27.02 10.12
N MET A 21 23.92 27.50 9.59
CA MET A 21 22.61 26.85 9.78
C MET A 21 22.54 25.46 9.14
N LEU A 22 23.02 25.30 7.90
CA LEU A 22 23.03 24.00 7.22
C LEU A 22 23.90 22.96 7.96
N THR A 23 25.04 23.39 8.49
CA THR A 23 25.95 22.50 9.23
C THR A 23 25.33 22.04 10.56
N ALA A 24 24.62 22.93 11.26
CA ALA A 24 23.89 22.59 12.49
C ALA A 24 22.76 21.58 12.23
N VAL A 25 22.02 21.74 11.12
CA VAL A 25 20.94 20.80 10.73
C VAL A 25 21.51 19.42 10.40
N ALA A 26 22.62 19.34 9.66
CA ALA A 26 23.27 18.07 9.34
C ALA A 26 23.75 17.31 10.59
N ALA A 27 24.34 18.04 11.56
CA ALA A 27 24.76 17.46 12.83
C ALA A 27 23.56 16.91 13.63
N LEU A 28 22.44 17.62 13.65
CA LEU A 28 21.21 17.19 14.32
C LEU A 28 20.65 15.90 13.71
N ILE A 29 20.57 15.83 12.37
CA ILE A 29 20.09 14.63 11.66
C ILE A 29 20.99 13.43 11.97
N THR A 30 22.31 13.63 11.96
CA THR A 30 23.28 12.57 12.26
C THR A 30 23.11 12.04 13.69
N ALA A 31 22.89 12.92 14.67
CA ALA A 31 22.62 12.53 16.05
C ALA A 31 21.32 11.72 16.18
N LEU A 32 20.24 12.12 15.48
CA LEU A 32 18.95 11.41 15.50
C LEU A 32 19.05 10.00 14.91
N VAL A 33 19.78 9.83 13.80
CA VAL A 33 20.01 8.50 13.21
C VAL A 33 20.81 7.61 14.15
N GLY A 34 21.82 8.15 14.84
CA GLY A 34 22.60 7.41 15.85
C GLY A 34 21.74 6.89 17.01
N VAL A 35 20.82 7.71 17.52
CA VAL A 35 19.89 7.31 18.60
C VAL A 35 18.93 6.21 18.12
N ALA A 36 18.39 6.32 16.90
CA ALA A 36 17.47 5.32 16.34
C ALA A 36 18.16 3.96 16.15
N ALA A 37 19.40 3.95 15.64
CA ALA A 37 20.17 2.72 15.46
C ALA A 37 20.49 2.03 16.80
N PHE A 38 20.83 2.81 17.83
CA PHE A 38 21.10 2.30 19.17
C PHE A 38 19.86 1.64 19.80
N LEU A 39 18.68 2.28 19.69
CA LEU A 39 17.44 1.71 20.22
C LEU A 39 17.07 0.38 19.55
N HIS A 40 17.33 0.22 18.26
CA HIS A 40 17.12 -1.04 17.54
C HIS A 40 18.05 -2.16 18.00
N GLN A 41 19.28 -1.86 18.40
CA GLN A 41 20.21 -2.87 18.92
C GLN A 41 19.86 -3.34 20.33
N VAL A 42 19.34 -2.45 21.19
CA VAL A 42 18.99 -2.79 22.58
C VAL A 42 17.68 -3.56 22.70
N THR A 43 16.74 -3.38 21.77
CA THR A 43 15.42 -4.05 21.80
C THR A 43 15.35 -5.38 21.02
N GLY A 44 16.39 -5.75 20.28
CA GLY A 44 16.41 -6.94 19.41
C GLY A 44 16.74 -8.28 20.06
N GLY A 45 16.84 -8.37 21.39
CA GLY A 45 17.16 -9.61 22.11
C GLY A 45 15.95 -10.53 22.30
N GLY A 46 15.54 -11.25 21.25
CA GLY A 46 14.36 -12.13 21.28
C GLY A 46 14.61 -13.55 20.77
N SER A 47 14.83 -14.47 21.72
CA SER A 47 14.60 -15.93 21.71
C SER A 47 14.36 -16.64 20.37
N ALA A 48 15.37 -17.39 19.91
CA ALA A 48 15.20 -18.45 18.92
C ALA A 48 14.60 -19.71 19.59
N ALA A 49 13.34 -20.02 19.29
CA ALA A 49 12.67 -21.27 19.63
C ALA A 49 12.91 -22.36 18.54
N PRO A 50 12.89 -23.65 18.90
CA PRO A 50 13.46 -24.75 18.08
C PRO A 50 12.59 -25.17 16.88
N PRO A 51 13.17 -25.91 15.91
CA PRO A 51 12.54 -26.24 14.64
C PRO A 51 11.37 -27.22 14.79
N ALA A 52 10.28 -26.94 14.05
CA ALA A 52 9.12 -27.81 13.95
C ALA A 52 9.39 -29.05 13.07
N THR A 53 9.17 -30.22 13.67
CA THR A 53 9.16 -31.55 13.06
C THR A 53 8.07 -31.65 11.98
N ARG A 54 8.41 -32.11 10.76
CA ARG A 54 7.44 -32.44 9.71
C ARG A 54 7.07 -33.92 9.80
N SER A 55 5.81 -34.22 10.07
CA SER A 55 5.22 -35.56 9.95
C SER A 55 4.95 -35.92 8.49
N SER A 56 5.25 -37.16 8.12
CA SER A 56 4.96 -37.80 6.84
C SER A 56 3.56 -38.45 6.80
N ALA A 57 3.18 -38.87 5.58
CA ALA A 57 2.04 -39.70 5.17
C ALA A 57 0.73 -38.93 4.91
N SER A 58 -0.07 -39.21 3.87
CA SER A 58 -0.40 -40.53 3.31
C SER A 58 -0.89 -40.41 1.86
N SER A 59 -0.52 -41.38 1.01
CA SER A 59 -1.00 -41.55 -0.36
C SER A 59 -2.42 -42.13 -0.37
N ALA A 60 -3.34 -41.47 -1.07
CA ALA A 60 -4.70 -41.97 -1.33
C ALA A 60 -4.82 -42.53 -2.76
N PRO A 61 -5.67 -43.55 -3.00
CA PRO A 61 -5.81 -44.24 -4.28
C PRO A 61 -6.61 -43.44 -5.34
N PRO A 62 -6.47 -43.77 -6.64
CA PRO A 62 -7.17 -43.09 -7.72
C PRO A 62 -8.66 -43.47 -7.72
N ARG A 63 -9.54 -42.45 -7.70
CA ARG A 63 -10.99 -42.61 -7.77
C ARG A 63 -11.48 -42.45 -9.21
N ALA A 64 -12.36 -43.36 -9.60
CA ALA A 64 -12.93 -43.53 -10.93
C ALA A 64 -13.59 -42.27 -11.52
N ALA A 65 -13.49 -42.17 -12.85
CA ALA A 65 -14.14 -41.16 -13.68
C ALA A 65 -15.67 -41.24 -13.56
N GLY A 66 -16.24 -40.34 -12.77
CA GLY A 66 -17.66 -40.02 -12.77
C GLY A 66 -17.92 -38.92 -13.79
N GLN A 67 -18.86 -39.18 -14.70
CA GLN A 67 -19.31 -38.28 -15.74
C GLN A 67 -19.90 -37.00 -15.11
N GLU A 68 -19.20 -35.88 -15.29
CA GLU A 68 -19.54 -34.58 -14.72
C GLU A 68 -20.73 -34.01 -15.48
N THR A 69 -21.92 -34.14 -14.90
CA THR A 69 -23.10 -33.42 -15.39
C THR A 69 -22.93 -31.98 -14.94
N SER A 70 -22.52 -31.08 -15.84
CA SER A 70 -22.35 -29.66 -15.49
C SER A 70 -23.67 -29.12 -14.95
N PRO A 71 -23.70 -28.62 -13.70
CA PRO A 71 -24.88 -27.92 -13.20
C PRO A 71 -25.12 -26.67 -14.07
N PRO A 72 -26.39 -26.25 -14.24
CA PRO A 72 -26.69 -25.01 -14.95
C PRO A 72 -25.94 -23.84 -14.31
N PRO A 73 -25.51 -22.84 -15.11
CA PRO A 73 -24.80 -21.68 -14.57
C PRO A 73 -25.71 -21.01 -13.54
N VAL A 74 -25.31 -21.09 -12.27
CA VAL A 74 -25.93 -20.34 -11.19
C VAL A 74 -25.51 -18.90 -11.42
N THR A 75 -26.43 -18.07 -11.92
CA THR A 75 -26.23 -16.63 -11.97
C THR A 75 -25.87 -16.16 -10.57
N ALA A 76 -24.63 -15.70 -10.39
CA ALA A 76 -24.20 -15.15 -9.12
C ALA A 76 -25.17 -14.01 -8.74
N PRO A 77 -25.58 -13.89 -7.48
CA PRO A 77 -26.43 -12.79 -7.06
C PRO A 77 -25.75 -11.46 -7.46
N GLU A 78 -26.53 -10.57 -8.04
CA GLU A 78 -26.12 -9.20 -8.34
C GLU A 78 -25.56 -8.57 -7.05
N GLY A 79 -24.33 -8.05 -7.09
CA GLY A 79 -23.60 -7.63 -5.88
C GLY A 79 -22.54 -8.62 -5.37
N ALA A 80 -22.43 -9.82 -5.94
CA ALA A 80 -21.42 -10.78 -5.53
C ALA A 80 -19.99 -10.26 -5.76
N ALA A 81 -19.09 -10.61 -4.84
CA ALA A 81 -17.67 -10.30 -4.97
C ALA A 81 -17.06 -11.06 -6.15
N ALA A 82 -16.31 -10.38 -7.01
CA ALA A 82 -15.44 -10.97 -8.01
C ALA A 82 -14.03 -11.17 -7.43
N GLY A 83 -13.47 -12.38 -7.59
CA GLY A 83 -12.11 -12.73 -7.17
C GLY A 83 -12.04 -13.87 -6.15
N PRO A 84 -10.87 -14.08 -5.50
CA PRO A 84 -9.69 -13.23 -5.55
C PRO A 84 -8.88 -13.34 -6.86
N PHE A 85 -8.34 -12.22 -7.33
CA PHE A 85 -7.41 -12.12 -8.47
C PHE A 85 -5.99 -11.84 -7.98
N ASP A 86 -5.01 -12.57 -8.49
CA ASP A 86 -3.60 -12.31 -8.21
C ASP A 86 -3.01 -11.42 -9.33
N LEU A 87 -2.57 -10.19 -9.01
CA LEU A 87 -2.10 -9.19 -9.97
C LEU A 87 -0.70 -8.67 -9.63
N LEU A 88 0.01 -8.16 -10.65
CA LEU A 88 1.23 -7.38 -10.45
C LEU A 88 0.86 -5.93 -10.13
N PHE A 89 1.37 -5.42 -9.02
CA PHE A 89 1.27 -4.05 -8.60
C PHE A 89 2.63 -3.37 -8.75
N ASN A 90 2.68 -2.33 -9.58
CA ASN A 90 3.86 -1.53 -9.85
C ASN A 90 3.43 -0.09 -10.23
N ASN A 91 4.36 0.69 -10.76
CA ASN A 91 4.14 2.09 -11.13
C ASN A 91 3.26 2.28 -12.38
N ASN A 92 2.96 1.22 -13.15
CA ASN A 92 1.99 1.34 -14.24
C ASN A 92 0.56 1.43 -13.70
N GLY A 93 0.30 0.85 -12.53
CA GLY A 93 -1.00 0.84 -11.88
C GLY A 93 -1.86 -0.38 -12.21
N VAL A 94 -3.02 -0.43 -11.55
CA VAL A 94 -4.03 -1.48 -11.66
C VAL A 94 -5.38 -0.82 -11.88
N ASP A 95 -6.08 -1.29 -12.91
CA ASP A 95 -7.46 -0.94 -13.25
C ASP A 95 -8.38 -1.98 -12.58
N LEU A 96 -9.04 -1.55 -11.51
CA LEU A 96 -9.95 -2.31 -10.67
C LEU A 96 -11.40 -2.25 -11.18
N ASP A 97 -11.72 -1.27 -12.03
CA ASP A 97 -13.01 -1.17 -12.74
C ASP A 97 -13.12 -2.14 -13.92
N ALA A 98 -12.00 -2.65 -14.42
CA ALA A 98 -12.00 -3.69 -15.44
C ALA A 98 -12.65 -4.99 -14.92
N ASP A 99 -13.38 -5.68 -15.81
CA ASP A 99 -13.92 -7.01 -15.56
C ASP A 99 -13.27 -8.05 -16.49
N PRO A 100 -12.32 -8.88 -15.99
CA PRO A 100 -11.76 -8.88 -14.63
C PRO A 100 -10.73 -7.74 -14.40
N PRO A 101 -10.39 -7.44 -13.14
CA PRO A 101 -9.36 -6.45 -12.80
C PRO A 101 -8.03 -6.77 -13.45
N ARG A 102 -7.30 -5.76 -13.91
CA ARG A 102 -6.08 -5.95 -14.71
C ARG A 102 -4.98 -4.96 -14.37
N VAL A 103 -3.75 -5.39 -14.65
CA VAL A 103 -2.58 -4.50 -14.59
C VAL A 103 -2.60 -3.59 -15.81
N ALA A 104 -2.37 -2.30 -15.61
CA ALA A 104 -2.28 -1.37 -16.72
C ALA A 104 -0.97 -1.61 -17.50
N THR A 105 -1.06 -1.58 -18.83
CA THR A 105 0.13 -1.78 -19.69
C THR A 105 1.01 -0.53 -19.80
N ARG A 106 0.46 0.62 -19.39
CA ARG A 106 1.10 1.94 -19.33
C ARG A 106 0.37 2.76 -18.27
N PRO A 107 0.99 3.80 -17.70
CA PRO A 107 0.26 4.78 -16.91
C PRO A 107 -0.85 5.36 -17.79
N ASP A 108 -2.09 4.96 -17.53
CA ASP A 108 -3.26 5.42 -18.25
C ASP A 108 -4.26 6.05 -17.28
N THR A 109 -5.29 6.69 -17.83
CA THR A 109 -6.36 7.32 -17.05
C THR A 109 -7.35 6.30 -16.49
N GLY A 110 -7.14 5.02 -16.77
CA GLY A 110 -7.98 3.90 -16.36
C GLY A 110 -7.55 3.25 -15.04
N ILE A 111 -6.39 3.63 -14.48
CA ILE A 111 -5.89 3.04 -13.24
C ILE A 111 -6.65 3.55 -12.02
N ASP A 112 -6.83 2.69 -11.03
CA ASP A 112 -7.44 3.05 -9.75
C ASP A 112 -6.42 3.12 -8.62
N ILE A 113 -5.35 2.33 -8.72
CA ILE A 113 -4.23 2.35 -7.77
C ILE A 113 -2.90 2.20 -8.51
N TYR A 114 -1.83 2.78 -7.96
CA TYR A 114 -0.48 2.61 -8.48
C TYR A 114 0.59 2.73 -7.40
N ASP A 115 1.78 2.21 -7.70
CA ASP A 115 2.94 2.32 -6.81
C ASP A 115 3.59 3.71 -6.92
N GLY A 116 3.46 4.50 -5.85
CA GLY A 116 4.07 5.82 -5.69
C GLY A 116 5.51 5.79 -5.15
N GLY A 117 6.23 4.67 -5.29
CA GLY A 117 7.60 4.51 -4.79
C GLY A 117 7.65 3.93 -3.38
N GLY A 118 6.91 2.86 -3.13
CA GLY A 118 6.78 2.22 -1.81
C GLY A 118 5.52 2.61 -1.03
N SER A 119 4.64 3.39 -1.65
CA SER A 119 3.29 3.68 -1.16
C SER A 119 2.26 3.32 -2.23
N ILE A 120 1.11 2.82 -1.78
CA ILE A 120 -0.06 2.65 -2.65
C ILE A 120 -0.72 4.01 -2.73
N GLN A 121 -0.97 4.46 -3.95
CA GLN A 121 -1.64 5.71 -4.25
C GLN A 121 -2.98 5.39 -4.91
N SER A 122 -4.06 6.07 -4.52
CA SER A 122 -5.32 6.03 -5.25
C SER A 122 -5.28 6.96 -6.45
N TYR A 123 -5.99 6.60 -7.52
CA TYR A 123 -6.18 7.40 -8.71
C TYR A 123 -7.64 7.29 -9.17
N PRO A 124 -8.28 8.41 -9.55
CA PRO A 124 -7.87 9.78 -9.25
C PRO A 124 -7.79 10.01 -7.73
N VAL A 125 -7.14 11.09 -7.30
CA VAL A 125 -6.87 11.39 -5.88
C VAL A 125 -8.12 11.40 -4.99
N TRP A 126 -9.31 11.58 -5.56
CA TRP A 126 -10.56 11.60 -4.80
C TRP A 126 -11.17 10.21 -4.58
N ALA A 127 -10.73 9.15 -5.29
CA ALA A 127 -11.22 7.80 -5.06
C ALA A 127 -10.87 7.34 -3.63
N GLY A 128 -9.62 7.52 -3.24
CA GLY A 128 -9.19 7.26 -1.87
C GLY A 128 -9.07 5.77 -1.52
N LEU A 129 -8.35 5.50 -0.43
CA LEU A 129 -8.09 4.18 0.11
C LEU A 129 -8.05 4.24 1.64
N ALA A 130 -8.34 3.12 2.29
CA ALA A 130 -8.27 3.01 3.75
C ALA A 130 -7.64 1.68 4.17
N ARG A 131 -6.79 1.71 5.19
CA ARG A 131 -6.05 0.52 5.63
C ARG A 131 -6.91 -0.42 6.47
N TRP A 132 -7.05 -1.67 6.04
CA TRP A 132 -7.74 -2.71 6.77
C TRP A 132 -6.81 -3.39 7.80
N SER A 133 -7.03 -3.12 9.09
CA SER A 133 -6.23 -3.66 10.19
C SER A 133 -6.89 -4.83 10.93
N ARG A 134 -8.18 -5.07 10.73
CA ARG A 134 -8.95 -6.12 11.44
C ARG A 134 -8.59 -7.52 10.91
N ALA A 135 -8.78 -8.54 11.72
CA ALA A 135 -8.60 -9.93 11.28
C ALA A 135 -9.69 -10.33 10.26
N GLY A 136 -9.38 -11.31 9.42
CA GLY A 136 -10.30 -11.81 8.38
C GLY A 136 -10.38 -10.95 7.13
N THR A 137 -11.21 -11.41 6.19
CA THR A 137 -11.52 -10.73 4.93
C THR A 137 -12.73 -9.82 5.13
N PRO A 138 -12.66 -8.52 4.78
CA PRO A 138 -13.80 -7.62 4.91
C PRO A 138 -14.91 -7.98 3.93
N THR A 139 -16.14 -7.61 4.30
CA THR A 139 -17.27 -7.49 3.36
C THR A 139 -17.21 -6.16 2.59
N ARG A 140 -18.10 -5.97 1.61
CA ARG A 140 -18.25 -4.68 0.91
C ARG A 140 -18.60 -3.57 1.91
N GLU A 141 -19.55 -3.85 2.81
CA GLU A 141 -20.06 -2.91 3.80
C GLU A 141 -18.97 -2.52 4.80
N ASP A 142 -18.13 -3.48 5.21
CA ASP A 142 -16.97 -3.19 6.07
C ASP A 142 -15.99 -2.22 5.40
N CYS A 143 -15.72 -2.42 4.11
CA CYS A 143 -14.83 -1.55 3.36
C CYS A 143 -15.42 -0.16 3.15
N LEU A 144 -16.71 -0.06 2.78
CA LEU A 144 -17.40 1.22 2.64
C LEU A 144 -17.42 2.01 3.96
N ALA A 145 -17.75 1.35 5.06
CA ALA A 145 -17.76 1.98 6.38
C ALA A 145 -16.37 2.52 6.76
N LEU A 146 -15.31 1.81 6.38
CA LEU A 146 -13.93 2.24 6.63
C LEU A 146 -13.53 3.43 5.73
N LEU A 147 -13.86 3.37 4.45
CA LEU A 147 -13.56 4.42 3.47
C LEU A 147 -14.26 5.74 3.83
N ASN A 148 -15.54 5.69 4.21
CA ASN A 148 -16.32 6.87 4.61
C ASN A 148 -15.78 7.58 5.87
N GLY A 149 -15.05 6.88 6.73
CA GLY A 149 -14.51 7.44 7.98
C GLY A 149 -13.05 7.88 7.89
N PHE A 150 -12.24 7.20 7.07
CA PHE A 150 -10.77 7.27 7.17
C PHE A 150 -10.05 7.16 5.81
N ALA A 151 -10.68 7.56 4.71
CA ALA A 151 -10.02 7.59 3.41
C ALA A 151 -8.78 8.52 3.43
N THR A 152 -7.70 8.01 2.86
CA THR A 152 -6.47 8.74 2.51
C THR A 152 -6.22 8.57 1.01
N ILE A 153 -5.35 9.38 0.44
CA ILE A 153 -4.93 9.23 -0.96
C ILE A 153 -3.74 8.28 -1.10
N ASP A 154 -3.01 8.06 0.00
CA ASP A 154 -1.83 7.21 0.00
C ASP A 154 -1.58 6.46 1.31
N SER A 155 -0.80 5.38 1.20
CA SER A 155 -0.31 4.65 2.37
C SER A 155 0.93 3.82 2.07
N THR A 156 1.89 3.76 2.98
CA THR A 156 3.00 2.81 2.86
C THR A 156 2.51 1.37 2.98
N TYR A 157 2.87 0.52 2.02
CA TYR A 157 2.56 -0.91 2.07
C TYR A 157 3.80 -1.75 2.43
N ARG A 158 3.53 -2.97 2.89
CA ARG A 158 4.50 -4.04 3.14
C ARG A 158 3.78 -5.36 2.97
N LYS A 159 4.52 -6.48 3.04
CA LYS A 159 3.91 -7.81 3.04
C LYS A 159 2.82 -7.93 4.11
N GLY A 160 1.63 -8.38 3.71
CA GLY A 160 0.44 -8.52 4.55
C GLY A 160 -0.33 -7.22 4.80
N SER A 161 0.08 -6.08 4.22
CA SER A 161 -0.76 -4.87 4.23
C SER A 161 -2.03 -5.11 3.41
N ARG A 162 -3.15 -4.58 3.91
CA ARG A 162 -4.48 -4.78 3.35
C ARG A 162 -5.20 -3.43 3.28
N TYR A 163 -5.87 -3.16 2.18
CA TYR A 163 -6.52 -1.87 1.90
C TYR A 163 -7.91 -2.08 1.31
N CYS A 164 -8.85 -1.26 1.73
CA CYS A 164 -10.08 -0.99 1.01
C CYS A 164 -9.83 0.20 0.08
N VAL A 165 -10.41 0.15 -1.12
CA VAL A 165 -10.17 1.13 -2.19
C VAL A 165 -11.53 1.43 -2.84
N HIS A 166 -11.86 2.71 -3.05
CA HIS A 166 -12.88 3.05 -4.04
C HIS A 166 -12.21 3.07 -5.41
N THR A 167 -12.90 2.55 -6.41
CA THR A 167 -12.50 2.74 -7.79
C THR A 167 -13.02 4.07 -8.32
N ARG A 168 -12.56 4.44 -9.49
CA ARG A 168 -13.00 5.65 -10.18
C ARG A 168 -14.52 5.61 -10.43
N GLU A 169 -15.11 6.80 -10.41
CA GLU A 169 -16.56 7.03 -10.50
C GLU A 169 -17.37 6.44 -9.33
N GLU A 170 -16.71 6.00 -8.25
CA GLU A 170 -17.33 5.36 -7.08
C GLU A 170 -18.15 4.11 -7.43
N VAL A 171 -17.89 3.54 -8.62
CA VAL A 171 -18.67 2.42 -9.14
C VAL A 171 -18.31 1.16 -8.37
N HIS A 172 -17.05 0.89 -8.07
CA HIS A 172 -16.67 -0.33 -7.37
C HIS A 172 -15.99 -0.05 -6.03
N VAL A 173 -16.04 -1.07 -5.17
CA VAL A 173 -15.22 -1.14 -3.96
C VAL A 173 -14.31 -2.34 -4.11
N ALA A 174 -13.04 -2.18 -3.78
CA ALA A 174 -12.06 -3.25 -3.86
C ALA A 174 -11.35 -3.47 -2.52
N PHE A 175 -10.98 -4.71 -2.28
CA PHE A 175 -10.09 -5.13 -1.21
C PHE A 175 -8.77 -5.66 -1.79
N VAL A 176 -7.66 -5.05 -1.37
CA VAL A 176 -6.33 -5.30 -1.90
C VAL A 176 -5.41 -5.79 -0.78
N GLU A 177 -4.82 -6.97 -0.94
CA GLU A 177 -3.81 -7.54 -0.04
C GLU A 177 -2.44 -7.62 -0.73
N PHE A 178 -1.40 -7.08 -0.09
CA PHE A 178 -0.02 -7.20 -0.55
C PHE A 178 0.58 -8.54 -0.12
N VAL A 179 0.68 -9.50 -1.04
CA VAL A 179 1.04 -10.90 -0.75
C VAL A 179 2.55 -11.09 -0.63
N ALA A 180 3.33 -10.62 -1.60
CA ALA A 180 4.78 -10.79 -1.64
C ALA A 180 5.46 -9.81 -2.61
N PRO A 181 6.72 -9.41 -2.35
CA PRO A 181 7.52 -8.71 -3.35
C PRO A 181 7.89 -9.68 -4.50
N VAL A 182 7.97 -9.15 -5.72
CA VAL A 182 8.40 -9.86 -6.93
C VAL A 182 9.37 -8.96 -7.72
N GLU A 183 10.06 -9.50 -8.73
CA GLU A 183 11.13 -8.77 -9.44
C GLU A 183 10.68 -7.40 -10.00
N ALA A 184 9.45 -7.32 -10.51
CA ALA A 184 8.91 -6.11 -11.16
C ALA A 184 7.95 -5.29 -10.28
N GLY A 185 7.87 -5.56 -8.97
CA GLY A 185 6.96 -4.86 -8.06
C GLY A 185 6.42 -5.77 -6.95
N TRP A 186 5.11 -5.78 -6.76
CA TRP A 186 4.44 -6.58 -5.74
C TRP A 186 3.37 -7.49 -6.34
N LYS A 187 3.29 -8.71 -5.84
CA LYS A 187 2.10 -9.54 -6.03
C LYS A 187 1.02 -9.06 -5.06
N ILE A 188 -0.09 -8.57 -5.59
CA ILE A 188 -1.30 -8.26 -4.82
C ILE A 188 -2.38 -9.29 -5.08
N ARG A 189 -3.28 -9.43 -4.11
CA ARG A 189 -4.52 -10.19 -4.23
C ARG A 189 -5.70 -9.24 -4.10
N VAL A 190 -6.62 -9.27 -5.06
CA VAL A 190 -7.70 -8.30 -5.20
C VAL A 190 -9.04 -9.01 -5.18
N THR A 191 -9.99 -8.47 -4.42
CA THR A 191 -11.43 -8.81 -4.50
C THR A 191 -12.18 -7.52 -4.83
N VAL A 192 -13.09 -7.55 -5.81
CA VAL A 192 -13.85 -6.37 -6.24
C VAL A 192 -15.34 -6.64 -6.03
N TRP A 193 -16.06 -5.68 -5.49
CA TRP A 193 -17.51 -5.69 -5.39
C TRP A 193 -18.10 -4.68 -6.36
N PRO A 194 -19.10 -5.07 -7.17
CA PRO A 194 -19.80 -4.14 -8.05
C PRO A 194 -20.54 -3.06 -7.26
N GLY A 195 -20.72 -1.93 -7.94
CA GLY A 195 -21.55 -0.84 -7.47
C GLY A 195 -22.99 -1.23 -7.36
N THR A 196 -23.70 -0.57 -6.46
CA THR A 196 -25.15 -0.50 -6.54
C THR A 196 -25.45 0.64 -7.51
N ALA A 197 -26.12 0.33 -8.62
CA ALA A 197 -26.74 1.37 -9.42
C ALA A 197 -27.84 1.99 -8.55
N ASP A 198 -27.58 3.17 -8.00
CA ASP A 198 -28.57 3.96 -7.27
C ASP A 198 -29.56 4.64 -8.24
#